data_AF-A0A2A6R0T3-F1
#
_entry.id   AF-A0A2A6R0T3-F1
#
_cell.length_a   1.000
_cell.length_b   1.000
_cell.length_c   1.000
_cell.angle_alpha   90.00
_cell.angle_beta   90.00
_cell.angle_gamma   90.00
#
_symmetry.space_group_name_H-M   'P 1'
#
loop_
_entity.id
_entity.type
_entity.pdbx_description
1 polymer ?
#
loop_
_entity_poly.entity_id
_entity_poly.type
_entity_poly.pdbx_seq_one_letter_code
_entity_poly.pdbx_strand_id
1 'polypeptide(L)'
;MRGRDEVSSYFGNYAREDRWWLAPGLVEGRPAALVFEQGAVLRTPAYFIVLNWAGDWLLAIRDFRYARYALEAADVKPIGAAFVRDA
;
A
#
# COMPACT_ATOMS: atom_id res chain seq x y z
N MET A 1 2.58 -2.73 -26.92
CA MET A 1 2.51 -2.58 -25.46
C MET A 1 3.89 -2.89 -24.89
N ARG A 2 4.66 -1.87 -24.50
CA ARG A 2 5.97 -2.03 -23.83
C ARG A 2 5.85 -1.36 -22.47
N GLY A 3 5.51 -2.15 -21.44
CA GLY A 3 5.22 -1.62 -20.11
C GLY A 3 5.94 -2.33 -18.97
N ARG A 4 6.64 -3.44 -19.23
CA ARG A 4 7.33 -4.23 -18.19
C ARG A 4 8.84 -3.97 -18.17
N ASP A 5 9.47 -3.87 -19.34
CA ASP A 5 10.93 -3.80 -19.43
C ASP A 5 11.51 -2.41 -19.12
N GLU A 6 10.71 -1.35 -19.24
CA GLU A 6 11.16 0.04 -19.00
C GLU A 6 11.06 0.47 -17.52
N VAL A 7 10.36 -0.30 -16.68
CA VAL A 7 10.08 0.06 -15.27
C VAL A 7 10.93 -0.70 -14.26
N SER A 8 11.63 -1.77 -14.69
CA SER A 8 12.43 -2.61 -13.77
C SER A 8 13.57 -1.86 -13.08
N SER A 9 14.14 -0.80 -13.69
CA SER A 9 15.20 -0.01 -13.06
C SER A 9 14.69 0.97 -11.98
N TYR A 10 13.39 1.31 -11.99
CA TYR A 10 12.79 2.23 -11.00
C TYR A 10 12.65 1.60 -9.60
N PHE A 11 12.43 0.28 -9.52
CA PHE A 11 12.21 -0.40 -8.25
C PHE A 11 13.45 -0.47 -7.35
N GLY A 12 14.65 -0.33 -7.91
CA GLY A 12 15.92 -0.42 -7.18
C GLY A 12 16.16 0.72 -6.16
N ASN A 13 15.58 1.90 -6.39
CA ASN A 13 15.69 3.03 -5.45
C ASN A 13 14.77 2.88 -4.24
N TYR A 14 13.60 2.25 -4.39
CA TYR A 14 12.64 2.08 -3.28
C TYR A 14 13.11 1.07 -2.24
N ALA A 15 13.95 0.10 -2.61
CA ALA A 15 14.46 -0.92 -1.69
C ALA A 15 15.49 -0.40 -0.67
N ARG A 16 16.00 0.84 -0.82
CA ARG A 16 16.98 1.45 0.11
C ARG A 16 16.35 2.41 1.13
N GLU A 17 15.07 2.73 1.02
CA GLU A 17 14.38 3.49 2.06
C GLU A 17 13.78 2.53 3.10
N ASP A 18 14.53 2.25 4.17
CA ASP A 18 14.09 1.50 5.37
C ASP A 18 12.95 2.18 6.17
N ARG A 19 12.26 3.14 5.55
CA ARG A 19 11.33 4.05 6.24
C ARG A 19 9.88 3.58 6.17
N TRP A 20 9.53 2.72 5.21
CA TRP A 20 8.16 2.23 5.03
C TRP A 20 8.06 0.73 5.18
N TRP A 21 6.99 0.29 5.84
CA TRP A 21 6.55 -1.10 5.82
C TRP A 21 5.11 -1.18 5.33
N LEU A 22 4.80 -2.29 4.64
CA LEU A 22 3.52 -2.49 3.97
C LEU A 22 2.80 -3.71 4.56
N ALA A 23 1.48 -3.59 4.71
CA ALA A 23 0.60 -4.69 5.06
C ALA A 23 -0.50 -4.86 4.01
N PRO A 24 -0.98 -6.08 3.74
CA PRO A 24 -2.18 -6.28 2.94
C PRO A 24 -3.42 -5.78 3.71
N GLY A 25 -4.37 -5.23 2.97
CA GLY A 25 -5.64 -4.75 3.51
C GLY A 25 -6.71 -4.58 2.45
N LEU A 26 -7.88 -4.14 2.89
CA LEU A 26 -8.99 -3.70 2.07
C LEU A 26 -9.20 -2.20 2.28
N VAL A 27 -9.48 -1.49 1.20
CA VAL A 27 -9.96 -0.11 1.21
C VAL A 27 -11.25 -0.07 0.41
N GLU A 28 -12.36 0.33 1.03
CA GLU A 28 -13.70 0.25 0.41
C GLU A 28 -14.01 -1.16 -0.12
N GLY A 29 -13.58 -2.19 0.62
CA GLY A 29 -13.73 -3.60 0.22
C GLY A 29 -12.81 -4.05 -0.93
N ARG A 30 -11.91 -3.19 -1.43
CA ARG A 30 -11.00 -3.51 -2.54
C ARG A 30 -9.60 -3.87 -2.05
N PRO A 31 -8.89 -4.83 -2.68
CA PRO A 31 -7.52 -5.16 -2.34
C PRO A 31 -6.60 -3.93 -2.35
N ALA A 32 -5.83 -3.79 -1.28
CA ALA A 32 -4.93 -2.66 -1.11
C ALA A 32 -3.66 -3.06 -0.35
N ALA A 33 -2.60 -2.29 -0.56
CA ALA A 33 -1.47 -2.25 0.35
C ALA A 33 -1.63 -1.06 1.29
N LEU A 34 -1.59 -1.32 2.59
CA LEU A 34 -1.56 -0.31 3.65
C LEU A 34 -0.10 0.06 3.91
N VAL A 35 0.24 1.34 3.82
CA VAL A 35 1.62 1.81 3.95
C VAL A 35 1.79 2.53 5.26
N PHE A 36 2.80 2.14 6.02
CA PHE A 36 3.12 2.69 7.33
C PHE A 36 4.50 3.34 7.27
N GLU A 37 4.63 4.50 7.90
CA GLU A 37 5.89 5.24 7.98
C GLU A 37 6.51 5.08 9.37
N GLN A 38 7.84 5.06 9.43
CA GLN A 38 8.57 5.07 10.68
C GLN A 38 8.17 6.28 11.54
N GLY A 39 7.75 6.04 12.79
CA GLY A 39 7.27 7.06 13.71
C GLY A 39 5.75 7.30 13.70
N ALA A 40 5.01 6.71 12.76
CA ALA A 40 3.55 6.66 12.85
C ALA A 40 3.12 5.60 13.89
N VAL A 41 1.94 5.79 14.49
CA VAL A 41 1.32 4.74 15.33
C VAL A 41 1.18 3.50 14.46
N LEU A 42 1.89 2.43 14.80
CA LEU A 42 1.99 1.21 13.97
C LEU A 42 0.65 0.55 13.64
N ARG A 43 -0.44 0.97 14.28
CA ARG A 43 -1.82 0.51 14.05
C ARG A 43 -2.56 1.30 12.97
N THR A 44 -2.08 2.48 12.58
CA THR A 44 -2.73 3.34 11.58
C THR A 44 -1.81 3.53 10.38
N PRO A 45 -2.24 3.16 9.16
CA PRO A 45 -1.45 3.43 7.97
C PRO A 45 -1.31 4.94 7.74
N ALA A 46 -0.20 5.37 7.14
CA ALA A 46 0.01 6.75 6.72
C ALA A 46 -0.75 7.08 5.42
N TYR A 47 -0.90 6.09 4.54
CA TYR A 47 -1.68 6.11 3.31
C TYR A 47 -1.90 4.68 2.82
N PHE A 48 -2.62 4.52 1.72
CA PHE A 48 -2.85 3.23 1.09
C PHE A 48 -2.64 3.29 -0.42
N ILE A 49 -2.45 2.11 -1.01
CA ILE A 49 -2.36 1.91 -2.45
C ILE A 49 -3.46 0.92 -2.84
N VAL A 50 -4.43 1.36 -3.63
CA VAL A 50 -5.51 0.48 -4.12
C VAL A 50 -5.01 -0.29 -5.33
N LEU A 51 -5.18 -1.61 -5.28
CA LEU A 51 -4.79 -2.53 -6.33
C LEU A 51 -6.04 -3.02 -7.07
N ASN A 52 -6.07 -2.80 -8.38
CA ASN A 52 -7.16 -3.27 -9.22
C ASN A 52 -6.74 -4.50 -10.01
N TRP A 53 -7.47 -5.60 -9.87
CA TRP A 53 -7.16 -6.89 -10.46
C TRP A 53 -8.24 -7.33 -11.46
N ALA A 54 -7.85 -8.11 -12.47
CA ALA A 54 -8.77 -8.91 -13.27
C ALA A 54 -8.18 -10.32 -13.44
N GLY A 55 -8.78 -11.29 -12.74
CA GLY A 55 -8.15 -12.58 -12.52
C GLY A 55 -6.77 -12.40 -11.88
N ASP A 56 -5.75 -13.01 -12.47
CA ASP A 56 -4.38 -12.96 -11.98
C ASP A 56 -3.58 -11.73 -12.46
N TRP A 57 -4.22 -10.83 -13.21
CA TRP A 57 -3.58 -9.65 -13.77
C TRP A 57 -3.84 -8.41 -12.93
N LEU A 58 -2.77 -7.74 -12.50
CA LEU A 58 -2.84 -6.41 -11.89
C LEU A 58 -3.05 -5.37 -12.99
N LEU A 59 -4.26 -4.80 -13.04
CA LEU A 59 -4.67 -3.83 -14.06
C LEU A 59 -4.29 -2.39 -13.72
N ALA A 60 -4.33 -2.00 -12.45
CA ALA A 60 -4.01 -0.65 -12.03
C ALA A 60 -3.50 -0.59 -10.59
N ILE A 61 -2.60 0.37 -10.35
CA ILE A 61 -2.09 0.74 -9.03
C ILE A 61 -2.45 2.21 -8.82
N ARG A 62 -3.25 2.50 -7.79
CA ARG A 62 -3.60 3.87 -7.41
C ARG A 62 -2.99 4.19 -6.06
N ASP A 63 -1.94 5.00 -6.09
CA ASP A 63 -1.17 5.42 -4.92
C ASP A 63 -1.72 6.74 -4.34
N PHE A 64 -1.99 6.76 -3.03
CA PHE A 64 -2.51 7.91 -2.29
C PHE A 64 -1.46 8.61 -1.43
N ARG A 65 -0.15 8.39 -1.65
CA ARG A 65 0.94 9.02 -0.87
C ARG A 65 0.79 10.53 -0.66
N TYR A 66 0.32 11.25 -1.68
CA TYR A 66 0.09 12.71 -1.66
C TYR A 66 -1.38 13.11 -1.42
N ALA A 67 -2.27 12.14 -1.25
CA ALA A 67 -3.69 12.33 -1.00
C ALA A 67 -4.09 11.66 0.34
N ARG A 68 -3.27 11.86 1.38
CA ARG A 68 -3.43 11.18 2.69
C ARG A 68 -4.76 11.45 3.37
N TYR A 69 -5.37 12.62 3.11
CA TYR A 69 -6.71 12.96 3.58
C TYR A 69 -7.78 11.93 3.18
N ALA A 70 -7.55 11.17 2.11
CA ALA A 70 -8.45 10.09 1.70
C ALA A 70 -8.60 9.00 2.78
N LEU A 71 -7.59 8.83 3.64
CA LEU A 71 -7.64 7.88 4.75
C LEU A 71 -8.69 8.26 5.79
N GLU A 72 -8.94 9.55 6.00
CA GLU A 72 -9.89 10.03 7.01
C GLU A 72 -11.34 9.65 6.67
N ALA A 73 -11.64 9.45 5.39
CA ALA A 73 -12.99 9.15 4.89
C ALA A 73 -13.16 7.71 4.41
N ALA A 74 -12.08 6.92 4.33
CA ALA A 74 -12.11 5.58 3.75
C ALA A 74 -12.38 4.49 4.79
N ASP A 75 -13.17 3.48 4.43
CA ASP A 75 -13.25 2.22 5.16
C ASP A 75 -11.99 1.38 4.91
N VAL A 76 -11.12 1.29 5.92
CA VAL A 76 -9.83 0.59 5.82
C VAL A 76 -9.77 -0.58 6.80
N LYS A 77 -9.49 -1.77 6.27
CA LYS A 77 -9.45 -3.03 7.03
C LYS A 77 -8.17 -3.81 6.74
N PRO A 78 -7.23 -3.94 7.69
CA PRO A 78 -6.07 -4.82 7.53
C PRO A 78 -6.50 -6.28 7.31
N ILE A 79 -5.74 -7.02 6.50
CA ILE A 79 -5.93 -8.46 6.30
C ILE A 79 -4.75 -9.21 6.94
N GLY A 80 -5.04 -10.16 7.84
CA GLY A 80 -4.05 -11.02 8.49
C GLY A 80 -3.80 -10.68 9.97
N ALA A 81 -3.58 -11.71 10.77
CA ALA A 81 -3.56 -11.64 12.24
C ALA A 81 -2.29 -10.99 12.86
N ALA A 82 -1.24 -10.74 12.07
CA ALA A 82 0.09 -10.39 12.60
C ALA A 82 0.44 -8.89 12.59
N PHE A 83 -0.44 -8.01 12.10
CA PHE A 83 -0.16 -6.57 12.00
C PHE A 83 -0.49 -5.78 13.27
N VAL A 84 -1.03 -6.45 14.28
CA VAL A 84 -1.06 -5.97 15.66
C VAL A 84 0.17 -6.53 16.36
N ARG A 85 1.33 -5.87 16.24
CA ARG A 85 2.39 -6.09 17.22
C ARG A 85 2.07 -5.26 18.46
N ASP A 86 2.05 -5.94 19.59
CA ASP A 86 1.90 -5.34 20.91
C ASP A 86 2.97 -4.27 21.16
N ALA A 87 2.58 -3.33 22.02
CA ALA A 87 3.28 -2.09 22.36
C ALA A 87 4.72 -2.28 22.86
#